data_AF-A0A8F0K2A8-F1
#
_entry.id   AF-A0A8F0K2A8-F1
#
_cell.length_a   1.000
_cell.length_b   1.000
_cell.length_c   1.000
_cell.angle_alpha   90.00
_cell.angle_beta   90.00
_cell.angle_gamma   90.00
#
_symmetry.space_group_name_H-M   'P 1'
#
loop_
_entity.id
_entity.type
_entity.pdbx_description
1 polymer ?
#
loop_
_entity_poly.entity_id
_entity_poly.type
_entity_poly.pdbx_seq_one_letter_code
_entity_poly.pdbx_strand_id
1 'polypeptide(L)'
;MAKPIQRISSRKNRHIGLRKNVRRIPKGIIHVQASFNNTIVTVTDVRGRVISWSSAGTCGFKGTRRGTPFAAQTAAGNAIRTVVDQGMQRAEVMIKGPGLGRDAALRAIRRSGILLSFIRDVTPMPHNGCRPPKKRRV
;
A
#
# COMPACT_ATOMS: atom_id res chain seq x y z
N MET A 1 19.14 -10.02 62.89
CA MET A 1 19.14 -10.98 61.77
C MET A 1 18.07 -10.57 60.77
N ALA A 2 18.45 -9.93 59.65
CA ALA A 2 17.50 -9.44 58.65
C ALA A 2 17.23 -10.53 57.59
N LYS A 3 15.95 -10.83 57.31
CA LYS A 3 15.55 -11.81 56.28
C LYS A 3 15.89 -11.29 54.87
N PRO A 4 16.43 -12.13 53.98
CA PRO A 4 16.75 -11.71 52.61
C PRO A 4 15.47 -11.49 51.80
N ILE A 5 15.41 -10.36 51.10
CA ILE A 5 14.31 -10.01 50.18
C ILE A 5 14.41 -10.89 48.94
N GLN A 6 13.40 -11.73 48.69
CA GLN A 6 13.32 -12.57 47.50
C GLN A 6 13.16 -11.69 46.25
N ARG A 7 14.16 -11.71 45.36
CA ARG A 7 14.07 -11.07 44.04
C ARG A 7 13.03 -11.80 43.20
N ILE A 8 11.87 -11.15 43.00
CA ILE A 8 10.84 -11.61 42.10
C ILE A 8 11.42 -11.63 40.68
N SER A 9 11.58 -12.83 40.12
CA SER A 9 12.02 -13.02 38.74
C SER A 9 10.99 -12.41 37.78
N SER A 10 11.48 -11.58 36.86
CA SER A 10 10.63 -10.93 35.85
C SER A 10 10.01 -11.98 34.94
N ARG A 11 8.70 -12.21 35.10
CA ARG A 11 7.93 -13.05 34.18
C ARG A 11 7.97 -12.39 32.79
N LYS A 12 8.77 -12.97 31.88
CA LYS A 12 8.76 -12.61 30.46
C LYS A 12 7.33 -12.85 29.94
N ASN A 13 6.61 -11.76 29.67
CA ASN A 13 5.32 -11.77 29.03
C ASN A 13 5.51 -12.34 27.62
N ARG A 14 5.34 -13.66 27.44
CA ARG A 14 5.27 -14.28 26.12
C ARG A 14 3.94 -13.83 25.52
N HIS A 15 3.95 -12.76 24.74
CA HIS A 15 2.84 -12.46 23.86
C HIS A 15 2.65 -13.66 22.93
N ILE A 16 1.68 -14.51 23.26
CA ILE A 16 1.16 -15.53 22.37
C ILE A 16 0.45 -14.74 21.28
N GLY A 17 1.19 -14.35 20.25
CA GLY A 17 0.62 -13.71 19.08
C GLY A 17 -0.43 -14.65 18.50
N LEU A 18 -1.70 -14.24 18.52
CA LEU A 18 -2.75 -14.95 17.80
C LEU A 18 -2.22 -15.20 16.39
N ARG A 19 -2.14 -16.47 15.98
CA ARG A 19 -1.85 -16.84 14.59
C ARG A 19 -2.91 -16.15 13.74
N LYS A 20 -2.54 -15.08 13.05
CA LYS A 20 -3.43 -14.40 12.11
C LYS A 20 -3.78 -15.44 11.04
N ASN A 21 -5.02 -15.90 11.04
CA ASN A 21 -5.56 -16.69 9.95
C ASN A 21 -5.44 -15.84 8.67
N VAL A 22 -4.44 -16.17 7.85
CA VAL A 22 -4.22 -15.53 6.56
C VAL A 22 -5.37 -15.97 5.66
N ARG A 23 -6.33 -15.07 5.45
CA ARG A 23 -7.43 -15.31 4.52
C ARG A 23 -6.85 -15.39 3.12
N ARG A 24 -7.07 -16.52 2.44
CA ARG A 24 -6.70 -16.67 1.04
C ARG A 24 -7.78 -16.03 0.19
N ILE A 25 -7.44 -14.96 -0.51
CA ILE A 25 -8.35 -14.23 -1.37
C ILE A 25 -7.89 -14.44 -2.82
N PRO A 26 -8.70 -15.03 -3.71
CA PRO A 26 -8.28 -15.31 -5.09
C PRO A 26 -8.42 -14.09 -6.02
N LYS A 27 -9.38 -13.20 -5.72
CA LYS A 27 -9.71 -12.00 -6.50
C LYS A 27 -9.76 -10.77 -5.60
N GLY A 28 -9.15 -9.67 -6.05
CA GLY A 28 -9.17 -8.40 -5.33
C GLY A 28 -8.98 -7.17 -6.22
N ILE A 29 -8.89 -6.01 -5.59
CA ILE A 29 -8.77 -4.70 -6.23
C ILE A 29 -7.50 -4.03 -5.73
N ILE A 30 -6.67 -3.54 -6.67
CA ILE A 30 -5.46 -2.79 -6.43
C ILE A 30 -5.76 -1.31 -6.68
N HIS A 31 -5.73 -0.52 -5.61
CA HIS A 31 -5.82 0.93 -5.67
C HIS A 31 -4.42 1.55 -5.78
N VAL A 32 -4.21 2.35 -6.81
CA VAL A 32 -2.97 3.12 -7.01
C VAL A 32 -3.30 4.60 -6.89
N GLN A 33 -2.92 5.22 -5.79
CA GLN A 33 -3.03 6.66 -5.61
C GLN A 33 -1.72 7.32 -6.05
N ALA A 34 -1.75 7.95 -7.23
CA ALA A 34 -0.64 8.66 -7.83
C ALA A 34 -0.80 10.18 -7.64
N SER A 35 -0.13 10.71 -6.62
CA SER A 35 0.04 12.15 -6.42
C SER A 35 1.38 12.60 -7.03
N PHE A 36 1.61 13.91 -7.17
CA PHE A 36 2.87 14.46 -7.65
C PHE A 36 4.07 14.13 -6.73
N ASN A 37 3.82 14.03 -5.42
CA ASN A 37 4.89 13.89 -4.42
C ASN A 37 4.96 12.48 -3.80
N ASN A 38 4.02 11.60 -4.14
CA ASN A 38 3.94 10.25 -3.55
C ASN A 38 3.09 9.31 -4.39
N THR A 39 3.43 8.04 -4.30
CA THR A 39 2.56 6.94 -4.72
C THR A 39 2.23 6.03 -3.55
N ILE A 40 0.96 5.71 -3.42
CA ILE A 40 0.45 4.77 -2.42
C ILE A 40 -0.28 3.66 -3.18
N VAL A 41 0.10 2.43 -2.90
CA VAL A 41 -0.51 1.23 -3.49
C VAL A 41 -1.18 0.46 -2.37
N THR A 42 -2.47 0.22 -2.51
CA THR A 42 -3.29 -0.49 -1.53
C THR A 42 -3.99 -1.64 -2.21
N VAL A 43 -3.90 -2.84 -1.65
CA VAL A 43 -4.57 -4.02 -2.17
C VAL A 43 -5.71 -4.39 -1.23
N THR A 44 -6.88 -4.63 -1.82
CA THR A 44 -8.13 -4.85 -1.10
C THR A 44 -8.90 -6.05 -1.64
N ASP A 45 -9.76 -6.60 -0.80
CA ASP A 45 -10.84 -7.50 -1.22
C ASP A 45 -11.86 -6.76 -2.10
N VAL A 46 -12.70 -7.51 -2.81
CA VAL A 46 -13.92 -6.97 -3.46
C VAL A 46 -14.84 -6.24 -2.47
N ARG A 47 -14.81 -6.62 -1.18
CA ARG A 47 -15.55 -5.96 -0.10
C ARG A 47 -14.90 -4.66 0.41
N GLY A 48 -13.74 -4.27 -0.12
CA GLY A 48 -13.00 -3.07 0.31
C GLY A 48 -12.18 -3.23 1.59
N ARG A 49 -11.98 -4.46 2.08
CA ARG A 49 -11.09 -4.71 3.23
C ARG A 49 -9.64 -4.71 2.76
N VAL A 50 -8.79 -3.94 3.41
CA VAL A 50 -7.36 -3.84 3.07
C VAL A 50 -6.63 -5.11 3.51
N ILE A 51 -5.90 -5.70 2.56
CA ILE A 51 -5.04 -6.85 2.77
C ILE A 51 -3.62 -6.38 3.09
N SER A 52 -3.08 -5.58 2.18
CA SER A 52 -1.74 -5.00 2.27
C SER A 52 -1.73 -3.60 1.67
N TRP A 53 -0.76 -2.80 2.08
CA TRP A 53 -0.51 -1.51 1.50
C TRP A 53 0.99 -1.24 1.54
N SER A 54 1.46 -0.46 0.58
CA SER A 54 2.82 0.05 0.56
C SER A 54 2.83 1.43 -0.08
N SER A 55 3.79 2.25 0.32
CA SER A 55 3.99 3.56 -0.27
C SER A 55 5.45 3.77 -0.61
N ALA A 56 5.74 4.73 -1.47
CA ALA A 56 7.12 5.13 -1.75
C ALA A 56 7.87 5.53 -0.46
N GLY A 57 7.18 6.14 0.50
CA GLY A 57 7.76 6.46 1.82
C GLY A 57 8.10 5.22 2.64
N THR A 58 7.21 4.22 2.67
CA THR A 58 7.42 2.95 3.37
C THR A 58 8.62 2.17 2.82
N CYS A 59 8.93 2.34 1.53
CA CYS A 59 10.08 1.73 0.88
C CYS A 59 11.41 2.47 1.14
N GLY A 60 11.42 3.51 1.98
CA GLY A 60 12.62 4.25 2.36
C GLY A 60 12.94 5.48 1.50
N PHE A 61 12.11 5.81 0.49
CA PHE A 61 12.31 7.01 -0.32
C PHE A 61 11.85 8.27 0.45
N LYS A 62 12.75 9.25 0.58
CA LYS A 62 12.52 10.52 1.27
C LYS A 62 12.61 11.72 0.32
N GLY A 63 11.97 12.82 0.69
CA GLY A 63 12.02 14.09 -0.05
C GLY A 63 11.50 13.97 -1.49
N THR A 64 12.18 14.63 -2.42
CA THR A 64 11.82 14.68 -3.86
C THR A 64 11.84 13.30 -4.53
N ARG A 65 12.66 12.37 -4.05
CA ARG A 65 12.76 11.01 -4.60
C ARG A 65 11.46 10.21 -4.42
N ARG A 66 10.59 10.59 -3.49
CA ARG A 66 9.31 9.90 -3.21
C ARG A 66 8.30 9.98 -4.35
N GLY A 67 8.34 11.03 -5.16
CA GLY A 67 7.43 11.22 -6.31
C GLY A 67 7.91 10.55 -7.61
N THR A 68 9.10 9.94 -7.60
CA THR A 68 9.70 9.38 -8.82
C THR A 68 8.99 8.10 -9.27
N PRO A 69 9.01 7.80 -10.59
CA PRO A 69 8.42 6.55 -11.11
C PRO A 69 9.14 5.31 -10.56
N PHE A 70 10.44 5.39 -10.29
CA PHE A 70 11.20 4.30 -9.68
C PHE A 70 10.67 3.95 -8.28
N ALA A 71 10.39 4.97 -7.46
CA ALA A 71 9.82 4.75 -6.14
C ALA A 71 8.42 4.10 -6.20
N ALA A 72 7.62 4.46 -7.20
CA ALA A 72 6.32 3.84 -7.45
C ALA A 72 6.42 2.37 -7.85
N GLN A 73 7.40 2.03 -8.68
CA GLN A 73 7.68 0.64 -9.06
C GLN A 73 8.04 -0.22 -7.85
N THR A 74 8.92 0.27 -6.98
CA THR A 74 9.30 -0.44 -5.74
C THR A 74 8.12 -0.59 -4.79
N ALA A 75 7.31 0.46 -4.61
CA ALA A 75 6.12 0.42 -3.77
C ALA A 75 5.08 -0.60 -4.26
N ALA A 76 4.80 -0.61 -5.56
CA ALA A 76 3.90 -1.58 -6.18
C ALA A 76 4.43 -3.01 -6.03
N GLY A 77 5.72 -3.24 -6.30
CA GLY A 77 6.34 -4.56 -6.12
C GLY A 77 6.23 -5.08 -4.69
N ASN A 78 6.49 -4.23 -3.69
CA ASN A 78 6.40 -4.60 -2.28
C ASN A 78 4.97 -4.92 -1.84
N ALA A 79 3.98 -4.11 -2.25
CA ALA A 79 2.57 -4.38 -1.96
C ALA A 79 2.11 -5.72 -2.56
N ILE A 80 2.50 -5.99 -3.82
CA ILE A 80 2.07 -7.18 -4.54
C ILE A 80 2.76 -8.44 -4.03
N ARG A 81 4.05 -8.37 -3.65
CA ARG A 81 4.78 -9.53 -3.12
C ARG A 81 4.01 -10.19 -1.97
N THR A 82 3.57 -9.38 -1.00
CA THR A 82 2.77 -9.86 0.15
C THR A 82 1.43 -10.49 -0.23
N VAL A 83 0.92 -10.18 -1.43
CA VAL A 83 -0.39 -10.59 -1.94
C VAL A 83 -0.28 -11.86 -2.77
N VAL A 84 0.81 -12.00 -3.53
CA VAL A 84 1.17 -13.24 -4.22
C VAL A 84 1.37 -14.36 -3.19
N ASP A 85 2.03 -14.07 -2.06
CA ASP A 85 2.19 -15.01 -0.95
C ASP A 85 0.83 -15.49 -0.37
N GLN A 86 -0.21 -14.67 -0.48
CA GLN A 86 -1.58 -14.99 -0.05
C GLN A 86 -2.41 -15.73 -1.12
N GLY A 87 -1.89 -15.86 -2.34
CA GLY A 87 -2.52 -16.60 -3.43
C GLY A 87 -3.53 -15.81 -4.27
N MET A 88 -3.44 -14.47 -4.33
CA MET A 88 -4.25 -13.69 -5.27
C MET A 88 -3.82 -13.96 -6.72
N GLN A 89 -4.77 -14.37 -7.56
CA GLN A 89 -4.53 -14.69 -8.97
C GLN A 89 -5.05 -13.62 -9.92
N ARG A 90 -6.18 -13.00 -9.57
CA ARG A 90 -6.86 -12.00 -10.41
C ARG A 90 -6.98 -10.68 -9.68
N ALA A 91 -6.67 -9.59 -10.36
CA ALA A 91 -6.83 -8.26 -9.80
C ALA A 91 -7.40 -7.25 -10.79
N GLU A 92 -8.18 -6.34 -10.24
CA GLU A 92 -8.67 -5.14 -10.92
C GLU A 92 -7.83 -3.94 -10.47
N VAL A 93 -7.42 -3.07 -11.38
CA VAL A 93 -6.58 -1.91 -11.03
C VAL A 93 -7.40 -0.64 -11.12
N MET A 94 -7.44 0.11 -10.02
CA MET A 94 -8.08 1.43 -9.92
C MET A 94 -7.02 2.48 -9.66
N ILE A 95 -6.84 3.39 -10.61
CA ILE A 95 -5.82 4.43 -10.55
C ILE A 95 -6.48 5.75 -10.18
N LYS A 96 -5.92 6.47 -9.22
CA LYS A 96 -6.41 7.78 -8.78
C LYS A 96 -5.28 8.80 -8.84
N GLY A 97 -5.50 9.87 -9.61
CA GLY A 97 -4.64 11.04 -9.65
C GLY A 97 -3.68 11.06 -10.86
N PRO A 98 -3.12 12.25 -11.16
CA PRO A 98 -2.31 12.51 -12.35
C PRO A 98 -0.80 12.24 -12.17
N GLY A 99 -0.36 11.76 -11.01
CA GLY A 99 1.07 11.66 -10.68
C GLY A 99 1.88 10.73 -11.61
N LEU A 100 3.18 11.02 -11.74
CA LEU A 100 4.13 10.30 -12.60
C LEU A 100 4.24 8.79 -12.33
N GLY A 101 3.89 8.36 -11.12
CA GLY A 101 3.99 6.95 -10.73
C GLY A 101 2.84 6.05 -11.24
N ARG A 102 1.88 6.59 -11.99
CA ARG A 102 0.77 5.85 -12.60
C ARG A 102 1.25 4.69 -13.48
N ASP A 103 2.03 5.00 -14.50
CA ASP A 103 2.46 4.00 -15.49
C ASP A 103 3.51 3.06 -14.92
N ALA A 104 4.38 3.58 -14.04
CA ALA A 104 5.41 2.80 -13.38
C ALA A 104 4.80 1.72 -12.45
N ALA A 105 3.78 2.09 -11.68
CA ALA A 105 3.06 1.12 -10.84
C ALA A 105 2.35 0.06 -11.70
N LEU A 106 1.70 0.47 -12.81
CA LEU A 106 1.02 -0.47 -13.71
C LEU A 106 2.00 -1.47 -14.35
N ARG A 107 3.17 -1.01 -14.79
CA ARG A 107 4.25 -1.87 -15.30
C ARG A 107 4.75 -2.86 -14.25
N ALA A 108 4.90 -2.41 -13.00
CA ALA A 108 5.28 -3.28 -11.89
C ALA A 108 4.23 -4.36 -11.62
N ILE A 109 2.95 -3.99 -11.62
CA ILE A 109 1.84 -4.93 -11.44
C ILE A 109 1.82 -5.95 -12.58
N ARG A 110 1.97 -5.52 -13.83
CA ARG A 110 2.00 -6.44 -14.97
C ARG A 110 3.18 -7.43 -14.89
N ARG A 111 4.36 -6.98 -14.44
CA ARG A 111 5.55 -7.83 -14.27
C ARG A 111 5.39 -8.87 -13.17
N SER A 112 4.56 -8.60 -12.17
CA SER A 112 4.36 -9.49 -11.01
C SER A 112 3.60 -10.79 -11.31
N GLY A 113 3.01 -10.92 -12.51
CA GLY A 113 2.33 -12.14 -12.96
C GLY A 113 0.87 -12.29 -12.50
N ILE A 114 0.29 -11.28 -11.85
CA ILE A 114 -1.15 -11.26 -11.54
C ILE A 114 -1.96 -11.03 -12.82
N LEU A 115 -3.04 -11.80 -13.01
CA LEU A 115 -3.94 -11.63 -14.14
C LEU A 115 -4.80 -10.36 -13.95
N LEU A 116 -4.50 -9.34 -14.75
CA LEU A 116 -5.23 -8.07 -14.76
C LEU A 116 -6.56 -8.26 -15.49
N SER A 117 -7.68 -8.02 -14.78
CA SER A 117 -9.02 -8.08 -15.39
C SER A 117 -9.36 -6.79 -16.12
N PHE A 118 -9.24 -5.64 -15.46
CA PHE A 118 -9.41 -4.32 -16.09
C PHE A 118 -8.61 -3.25 -15.36
N ILE A 119 -8.36 -2.15 -16.07
CA ILE A 119 -7.71 -0.96 -15.55
C ILE A 119 -8.72 0.17 -15.65
N ARG A 120 -9.00 0.85 -14.54
CA ARG A 120 -9.92 1.99 -14.49
C ARG A 120 -9.23 3.20 -13.89
N ASP A 121 -9.47 4.36 -14.48
CA ASP A 121 -9.15 5.64 -13.87
C ASP A 121 -10.33 6.11 -13.03
N VAL A 122 -10.07 6.36 -11.75
CA VAL A 122 -11.04 6.85 -10.76
C VAL A 122 -10.61 8.20 -10.21
N THR A 123 -9.85 8.98 -11.01
CA THR A 123 -9.48 10.36 -10.66
C THR A 123 -10.75 11.20 -10.51
N PRO A 124 -10.98 11.83 -9.34
CA PRO A 124 -12.20 12.59 -9.11
C PRO A 124 -12.23 13.86 -9.97
N MET A 125 -13.23 13.98 -10.83
CA MET A 125 -13.52 15.19 -11.60
C MET A 125 -14.63 15.98 -10.91
N PRO A 126 -14.35 17.18 -10.36
CA PRO A 126 -15.38 17.98 -9.69
C PRO A 126 -16.26 18.72 -10.71
N HIS A 127 -17.58 18.65 -10.54
CA HIS A 127 -18.55 19.44 -11.30
C HIS A 127 -18.77 20.81 -10.65
N ASN A 128 -17.81 21.74 -10.80
CA ASN A 128 -17.85 23.08 -10.22
C ASN A 128 -18.16 23.10 -8.69
N GLY A 129 -17.35 22.38 -7.91
CA GLY A 129 -17.44 22.31 -6.44
C GLY A 129 -16.61 23.36 -5.70
N CYS A 130 -15.87 22.95 -4.67
CA CYS A 130 -15.05 23.86 -3.86
C CYS A 130 -14.02 24.62 -4.71
N ARG A 131 -13.85 25.92 -4.42
CA ARG A 131 -12.86 26.76 -5.09
C ARG A 131 -11.44 26.21 -4.88
N PRO A 132 -10.65 25.97 -5.95
CA PRO A 132 -9.26 25.52 -5.80
C PRO A 132 -8.40 26.61 -5.13
N PRO A 133 -7.30 26.23 -4.46
CA PRO A 133 -6.40 27.18 -3.83
C PRO A 133 -5.83 28.18 -4.86
N LYS A 134 -5.53 29.40 -4.41
CA LYS A 134 -4.93 30.44 -5.25
C LYS A 134 -3.64 29.90 -5.89
N LYS A 135 -3.42 30.26 -7.16
CA LYS A 135 -2.18 29.92 -7.88
C LYS A 135 -0.96 30.35 -7.06
N ARG A 136 -0.01 29.44 -6.89
CA ARG A 136 1.23 29.69 -6.15
C ARG A 136 2.06 30.73 -6.90
N ARG A 137 2.59 31.74 -6.19
CA ARG A 137 3.52 32.75 -6.71
C ARG A 137 4.92 32.32 -6.30
N VAL A 138 5.64 31.66 -7.20
CA VAL A 138 7.05 31.26 -7.03
C VAL A 138 7.79 31.70 -8.27
#